data_AF-A0A1Q5JVJ2-F1
#
_entry.id   AF-A0A1Q5JVJ2-F1
#
_cell.length_a   1.000
_cell.length_b   1.000
_cell.length_c   1.000
_cell.angle_alpha   90.00
_cell.angle_beta   90.00
_cell.angle_gamma   90.00
#
_symmetry.space_group_name_H-M   'P 1'
#
loop_
_entity.id
_entity.type
_entity.pdbx_description
1 polymer ?
#
loop_
_entity_poly.entity_id
_entity_poly.type
_entity_poly.pdbx_seq_one_letter_code
_entity_poly.pdbx_strand_id
1 'polypeptide(L)'
;MTVGLRIPAELPAAAETYAKAGIKVFRVRRNKTPYANCVRCDRQSSLYIKHRPEDCQCGVPTCHGFWAATTDLTLIHRWWTEEPDANIGAPCKLNGWAVIDIDPRNGGRESLQALEKRVGVLPGTTMQLTGGDGLHILYRSPDYELPGLLGPGIDFKHNGYILLAPSVHSSGGRYQWAGDGAYVAPAVDWPATLLPRKQRRVVPPARATPRHRFPSLERRQQRPGGGRMWTVADLVQHVMDAHEGSRNNAFFFAACRAHELAEQNLIDLREAEVGLLSAAAAVGLTDSESRASFDSASTRPGDRGWVA
;
A
#
# COMPACT_ATOMS: atom_id res chain seq x y z
N MET A 1 10.97 30.02 15.04
CA MET A 1 9.86 29.16 15.51
C MET A 1 8.87 29.06 14.36
N THR A 2 8.63 27.87 13.83
CA THR A 2 7.62 27.69 12.77
C THR A 2 6.25 27.87 13.41
N VAL A 3 5.55 28.95 13.07
CA VAL A 3 4.19 29.19 13.58
C VAL A 3 3.27 28.14 12.97
N GLY A 4 2.58 27.37 13.81
CA GLY A 4 1.61 26.37 13.36
C GLY A 4 0.42 27.02 12.66
N LEU A 5 -0.06 26.39 11.59
CA LEU A 5 -1.23 26.79 10.84
C LEU A 5 -2.50 26.36 11.57
N ARG A 6 -3.35 27.32 11.95
CA ARG A 6 -4.66 27.05 12.55
C ARG A 6 -5.66 26.69 11.46
N ILE A 7 -6.18 25.46 11.53
CA ILE A 7 -7.14 24.93 10.56
C ILE A 7 -8.56 25.19 11.08
N PRO A 8 -9.44 25.85 10.29
CA PRO A 8 -10.86 26.00 10.62
C PRO A 8 -11.57 24.66 10.84
N ALA A 9 -12.63 24.65 11.64
CA ALA A 9 -13.44 23.45 11.88
C ALA A 9 -14.33 23.06 10.69
N GLU A 10 -14.70 24.03 9.86
CA GLU A 10 -15.53 23.82 8.67
C GLU A 10 -14.69 23.29 7.50
N LEU A 11 -15.14 22.20 6.87
CA LEU A 11 -14.40 21.50 5.81
C LEU A 11 -14.04 22.39 4.61
N PRO A 12 -14.96 23.25 4.08
CA PRO A 12 -14.61 24.16 2.99
C PRO A 12 -13.47 25.12 3.35
N ALA A 13 -13.58 25.78 4.51
CA ALA A 13 -12.58 26.74 4.97
C ALA A 13 -11.24 26.06 5.31
N ALA A 14 -11.29 24.84 5.86
CA ALA A 14 -10.10 24.02 6.10
C ALA A 14 -9.37 23.66 4.80
N ALA A 15 -10.10 23.19 3.77
CA ALA A 15 -9.53 22.84 2.48
C ALA A 15 -8.82 24.04 1.82
N GLU A 16 -9.46 25.21 1.82
CA GLU A 16 -8.84 26.44 1.33
C GLU A 16 -7.60 26.85 2.14
N THR A 17 -7.64 26.67 3.47
CA THR A 17 -6.51 27.00 4.36
C THR A 17 -5.29 26.12 4.06
N TYR A 18 -5.49 24.82 3.83
CA TYR A 18 -4.40 23.92 3.41
C TYR A 18 -3.82 24.33 2.05
N ALA A 19 -4.68 24.61 1.07
CA ALA A 19 -4.23 25.00 -0.26
C ALA A 19 -3.46 26.33 -0.27
N LYS A 20 -3.90 27.32 0.53
CA LYS A 20 -3.16 28.59 0.74
C LYS A 20 -1.78 28.36 1.36
N ALA A 21 -1.63 27.30 2.16
CA ALA A 21 -0.34 26.87 2.71
C ALA A 21 0.49 26.00 1.75
N GLY A 22 0.06 25.83 0.49
CA GLY A 22 0.76 25.06 -0.53
C GLY A 22 0.52 23.56 -0.48
N ILE A 23 -0.41 23.09 0.36
CA ILE A 23 -0.74 21.67 0.48
C ILE A 23 -1.75 21.30 -0.61
N LYS A 24 -1.37 20.37 -1.48
CA LYS A 24 -2.25 19.78 -2.49
C LYS A 24 -3.31 18.93 -1.80
N VAL A 25 -4.57 19.28 -2.02
CA VAL A 25 -5.74 18.57 -1.49
C VAL A 25 -6.68 18.13 -2.60
N PHE A 26 -7.49 17.13 -2.32
CA PHE A 26 -8.60 16.70 -3.16
C PHE A 26 -9.80 16.33 -2.29
N ARG A 27 -11.01 16.46 -2.84
CA ARG A 27 -12.22 16.02 -2.12
C ARG A 27 -12.32 14.49 -2.11
N VAL A 28 -12.71 13.95 -0.97
CA VAL A 28 -12.97 12.52 -0.75
C VAL A 28 -14.37 12.36 -0.21
N ARG A 29 -15.09 11.32 -0.64
CA ARG A 29 -16.42 11.04 -0.11
C ARG A 29 -16.38 10.73 1.38
N ARG A 30 -17.51 10.89 2.07
CA ARG A 30 -17.63 10.57 3.51
C ARG A 30 -17.26 9.13 3.86
N ASN A 31 -17.55 8.18 2.97
CA ASN A 31 -17.15 6.77 3.10
C ASN A 31 -15.65 6.53 2.81
N LYS A 32 -14.85 7.61 2.67
CA LYS A 32 -13.40 7.61 2.44
C LYS A 32 -12.99 7.10 1.05
N THR A 33 -13.93 6.93 0.12
CA THR A 33 -13.61 6.52 -1.26
C THR A 33 -13.36 7.73 -2.16
N PRO A 34 -12.33 7.67 -3.04
CA PRO A 34 -12.17 8.65 -4.11
C PRO A 34 -13.36 8.61 -5.08
N TYR A 35 -13.52 9.68 -5.86
CA TYR A 35 -14.51 9.71 -6.94
C TYR A 35 -14.05 8.83 -8.10
N ALA A 36 -15.02 8.24 -8.79
CA ALA A 36 -14.76 7.40 -9.95
C ALA A 36 -14.10 8.20 -11.08
N ASN A 37 -13.32 7.48 -11.89
CA ASN A 37 -12.76 8.03 -13.11
C ASN A 37 -13.87 8.37 -14.12
N CYS A 38 -13.60 9.33 -15.00
CA CYS A 38 -14.48 9.57 -16.14
C CYS A 38 -14.37 8.43 -17.16
N VAL A 39 -15.32 8.35 -18.09
CA VAL A 39 -15.36 7.29 -19.11
C VAL A 39 -14.07 7.18 -19.95
N ARG A 40 -13.34 8.28 -20.16
CA ARG A 40 -12.07 8.26 -20.90
C ARG A 40 -10.88 7.74 -20.08
N CYS A 41 -11.05 7.65 -18.77
CA CYS A 41 -10.00 7.27 -17.80
C CYS A 41 -10.32 5.97 -17.05
N ASP A 42 -11.53 5.45 -17.22
CA ASP A 42 -11.93 4.14 -16.72
C ASP A 42 -11.44 3.05 -17.67
N ARG A 43 -10.60 2.14 -17.17
CA ARG A 43 -10.02 1.03 -17.95
C ARG A 43 -11.07 0.03 -18.44
N GLN A 44 -12.25 0.01 -17.82
CA GLN A 44 -13.36 -0.85 -18.23
C GLN A 44 -14.22 -0.20 -19.33
N SER A 45 -14.04 1.09 -19.60
CA SER A 45 -14.80 1.80 -20.63
C SER A 45 -14.26 1.50 -22.03
N SER A 46 -15.17 1.36 -22.99
CA SER A 46 -14.82 1.32 -24.42
C SER A 46 -14.19 2.62 -24.94
N LEU A 47 -14.33 3.73 -24.20
CA LEU A 47 -13.75 5.03 -24.54
C LEU A 47 -12.41 5.29 -23.82
N TYR A 48 -11.86 4.27 -23.15
CA TYR A 48 -10.61 4.38 -22.40
C TYR A 48 -9.46 4.82 -23.30
N ILE A 49 -8.76 5.88 -22.89
CA ILE A 49 -7.51 6.30 -23.50
C ILE A 49 -6.40 5.91 -22.54
N LYS A 50 -5.42 5.12 -23.00
CA LYS A 50 -4.27 4.73 -22.18
C LYS A 50 -3.40 5.96 -21.86
N HIS A 51 -3.28 6.28 -20.58
CA HIS A 51 -2.37 7.30 -20.06
C HIS A 51 -1.94 6.95 -18.63
N ARG A 52 -0.89 7.60 -18.15
CA ARG A 52 -0.54 7.55 -16.73
C ARG A 52 -1.38 8.59 -15.97
N PRO A 53 -1.82 8.33 -14.72
CA PRO A 53 -2.64 9.27 -13.95
C PRO A 53 -2.06 10.70 -13.89
N GLU A 54 -0.75 10.81 -13.73
CA GLU A 54 -0.01 12.07 -13.71
C GLU A 54 -0.06 12.85 -15.04
N ASP A 55 -0.28 12.15 -16.15
CA ASP A 55 -0.36 12.70 -17.51
C ASP A 55 -1.83 12.93 -17.95
N CYS A 56 -2.81 12.80 -17.04
CA CYS A 56 -4.22 12.86 -17.38
C CYS A 56 -4.66 14.26 -17.87
N GLN A 57 -5.27 14.31 -19.06
CA GLN A 57 -5.77 15.54 -19.69
C GLN A 57 -7.29 15.47 -19.96
N CYS A 58 -8.04 14.67 -19.19
CA CYS A 58 -9.47 14.48 -19.45
C CYS A 58 -10.34 15.68 -19.05
N GLY A 59 -9.79 16.66 -18.33
CA GLY A 59 -10.49 17.85 -17.85
C GLY A 59 -11.48 17.58 -16.71
N VAL A 60 -11.67 16.33 -16.27
CA VAL A 60 -12.54 15.99 -15.14
C VAL A 60 -11.76 16.17 -13.85
N PRO A 61 -12.13 17.14 -12.98
CA PRO A 61 -11.24 17.56 -11.90
C PRO A 61 -11.03 16.52 -10.81
N THR A 62 -11.92 15.53 -10.66
CA THR A 62 -11.80 14.48 -9.64
C THR A 62 -11.17 13.19 -10.18
N CYS A 63 -10.74 13.17 -11.44
CA CYS A 63 -10.25 11.96 -12.08
C CYS A 63 -8.94 11.49 -11.45
N HIS A 64 -8.78 10.18 -11.30
CA HIS A 64 -7.62 9.52 -10.68
C HIS A 64 -7.42 9.83 -9.18
N GLY A 65 -8.49 10.24 -8.49
CA GLY A 65 -8.50 10.36 -7.04
C GLY A 65 -7.42 11.33 -6.52
N PHE A 66 -6.44 10.82 -5.78
CA PHE A 66 -5.40 11.65 -5.18
C PHE A 66 -4.45 12.30 -6.19
N TRP A 67 -4.37 11.78 -7.43
CA TRP A 67 -3.62 12.41 -8.51
C TRP A 67 -4.26 13.71 -8.99
N ALA A 68 -5.55 13.90 -8.74
CA ALA A 68 -6.28 15.14 -9.01
C ALA A 68 -6.06 16.22 -7.93
N ALA A 69 -5.24 15.95 -6.90
CA ALA A 69 -5.00 16.91 -5.83
C ALA A 69 -4.35 18.20 -6.34
N THR A 70 -4.86 19.33 -5.86
CA THR A 70 -4.51 20.66 -6.37
C THR A 70 -4.34 21.65 -5.23
N THR A 71 -3.72 22.78 -5.55
CA THR A 71 -3.71 24.01 -4.73
C THR A 71 -4.53 25.13 -5.38
N ASP A 72 -5.20 24.85 -6.51
CA ASP A 72 -6.08 25.82 -7.18
C ASP A 72 -7.31 26.10 -6.32
N LEU A 73 -7.33 27.30 -5.73
CA LEU A 73 -8.40 27.76 -4.86
C LEU A 73 -9.74 27.87 -5.57
N THR A 74 -9.77 28.14 -6.87
CA THR A 74 -11.02 28.22 -7.64
C THR A 74 -11.68 26.84 -7.72
N LEU A 75 -10.87 25.82 -8.01
CA LEU A 75 -11.33 24.45 -8.10
C LEU A 75 -11.73 23.89 -6.73
N ILE A 76 -10.94 24.18 -5.69
CA ILE A 76 -11.24 23.76 -4.31
C ILE A 76 -12.53 24.42 -3.83
N HIS A 77 -12.68 25.72 -4.02
CA HIS A 77 -13.90 26.44 -3.67
C HIS A 77 -15.13 25.83 -4.35
N ARG A 78 -15.02 25.52 -5.65
CA ARG A 78 -16.07 24.83 -6.40
C ARG A 78 -16.41 23.46 -5.81
N TRP A 79 -15.40 22.64 -5.51
CA TRP A 79 -15.62 21.28 -4.97
C TRP A 79 -16.42 21.28 -3.67
N TRP A 80 -16.11 22.19 -2.75
CA TRP A 80 -16.80 22.30 -1.47
C TRP A 80 -18.07 23.16 -1.53
N THR A 81 -18.30 23.89 -2.62
CA THR A 81 -19.64 24.44 -2.92
C THR A 81 -20.59 23.34 -3.39
N GLU A 82 -20.10 22.42 -4.22
CA GLU A 82 -20.88 21.27 -4.72
C GLU A 82 -21.16 20.23 -3.62
N GLU A 83 -20.19 19.95 -2.75
CA GLU A 83 -20.30 18.96 -1.66
C GLU A 83 -19.63 19.51 -0.39
N PRO A 84 -20.34 20.34 0.39
CA PRO A 84 -19.78 21.02 1.57
C PRO A 84 -19.24 20.09 2.66
N ASP A 85 -19.69 18.85 2.66
CA ASP A 85 -19.35 17.84 3.64
C ASP A 85 -18.37 16.77 3.16
N ALA A 86 -17.76 16.98 1.98
CA ALA A 86 -16.69 16.13 1.50
C ALA A 86 -15.46 16.20 2.43
N ASN A 87 -14.86 15.03 2.68
CA ASN A 87 -13.60 14.93 3.40
C ASN A 87 -12.44 15.50 2.59
N ILE A 88 -11.38 15.89 3.29
CA ILE A 88 -10.17 16.49 2.70
C ILE A 88 -9.10 15.40 2.62
N GLY A 89 -8.80 14.93 1.41
CA GLY A 89 -7.69 14.04 1.14
C GLY A 89 -6.42 14.80 0.75
N ALA A 90 -5.25 14.28 1.12
CA ALA A 90 -3.96 14.81 0.72
C ALA A 90 -3.00 13.68 0.32
N PRO A 91 -2.51 13.63 -0.93
CA PRO A 91 -1.46 12.70 -1.34
C PRO A 91 -0.18 12.95 -0.56
N CYS A 92 0.47 11.89 -0.10
CA CYS A 92 1.65 12.01 0.76
C CYS A 92 2.86 12.48 -0.06
N LYS A 93 3.29 11.71 -1.06
CA LYS A 93 4.45 12.04 -1.90
C LYS A 93 4.34 13.38 -2.62
N LEU A 94 3.17 13.73 -3.16
CA LEU A 94 2.98 15.01 -3.85
C LEU A 94 3.05 16.24 -2.92
N ASN A 95 2.90 16.03 -1.62
CA ASN A 95 3.11 17.05 -0.59
C ASN A 95 4.48 16.92 0.10
N GLY A 96 5.36 16.03 -0.39
CA GLY A 96 6.66 15.78 0.22
C GLY A 96 6.57 15.08 1.57
N TRP A 97 5.51 14.29 1.81
CA TRP A 97 5.30 13.57 3.06
C TRP A 97 5.53 12.07 2.91
N ALA A 98 6.04 11.46 3.97
CA ALA A 98 5.94 10.04 4.22
C ALA A 98 5.29 9.83 5.59
N VAL A 99 4.26 8.98 5.66
CA VAL A 99 3.40 8.87 6.84
C VAL A 99 3.39 7.44 7.36
N ILE A 100 3.53 7.31 8.67
CA ILE A 100 3.27 6.07 9.40
C ILE A 100 1.82 6.14 9.90
N ASP A 101 0.95 5.30 9.35
CA ASP A 101 -0.45 5.16 9.78
C ASP A 101 -0.58 3.97 10.72
N ILE A 102 -1.02 4.25 11.95
CA ILE A 102 -1.11 3.30 13.05
C ILE A 102 -2.59 3.11 13.38
N ASP A 103 -3.11 1.92 13.06
CA ASP A 103 -4.50 1.54 13.39
C ASP A 103 -4.51 0.56 14.58
N PRO A 104 -4.92 0.99 15.79
CA PRO A 104 -4.94 0.13 16.96
C PRO A 104 -5.88 -1.07 16.80
N ARG A 105 -6.93 -0.94 15.97
CA ARG A 105 -7.92 -2.01 15.76
C ARG A 105 -7.32 -3.21 15.00
N ASN A 106 -6.18 -2.99 14.34
CA ASN A 106 -5.46 -3.99 13.56
C ASN A 106 -4.10 -4.36 14.21
N GLY A 107 -3.94 -4.15 15.52
CA GLY A 107 -2.71 -4.46 16.26
C GLY A 107 -1.61 -3.39 16.14
N GLY A 108 -1.96 -2.18 15.69
CA GLY A 108 -1.00 -1.10 15.45
C GLY A 108 -0.23 -0.66 16.71
N ARG A 109 -0.83 -0.78 17.91
CA ARG A 109 -0.16 -0.41 19.18
C ARG A 109 0.97 -1.38 19.51
N GLU A 110 0.71 -2.67 19.41
CA GLU A 110 1.66 -3.74 19.65
C GLU A 110 2.78 -3.69 18.59
N SER A 111 2.42 -3.48 17.33
CA SER A 111 3.37 -3.31 16.23
C SER A 111 4.24 -2.07 16.41
N LEU A 112 3.69 -0.95 16.91
CA LEU A 112 4.47 0.26 17.17
C LEU A 112 5.47 0.00 18.30
N GLN A 113 5.03 -0.63 19.39
CA GLN A 113 5.93 -0.95 20.50
C GLN A 113 7.05 -1.91 20.07
N ALA A 114 6.73 -2.91 19.26
CA ALA A 114 7.73 -3.83 18.70
C ALA A 114 8.70 -3.10 17.75
N LEU A 115 8.19 -2.16 16.95
CA LEU A 115 8.98 -1.32 16.08
C LEU A 115 9.97 -0.47 16.89
N GLU A 116 9.50 0.26 17.89
CA GLU A 116 10.34 1.13 18.72
C GLU A 116 11.38 0.35 19.55
N LYS A 117 11.03 -0.86 20.04
CA LYS A 117 12.02 -1.76 20.66
C LYS A 117 13.15 -2.12 19.69
N ARG A 118 12.85 -2.22 18.38
CA ARG A 118 13.82 -2.61 17.35
C ARG A 118 14.63 -1.43 16.83
N VAL A 119 14.01 -0.27 16.66
CA VAL A 119 14.63 0.88 15.95
C VAL A 119 14.89 2.10 16.85
N GLY A 120 14.52 2.03 18.12
CA GLY A 120 14.43 3.17 19.02
C GLY A 120 13.09 3.88 18.91
N VAL A 121 12.79 4.72 19.89
CA VAL A 121 11.60 5.59 19.87
C VAL A 121 11.62 6.44 18.61
N LEU A 122 10.47 6.52 17.94
CA LEU A 122 10.38 7.29 16.70
C LEU A 122 10.50 8.79 16.99
N PRO A 123 11.24 9.57 16.17
CA PRO A 123 11.37 11.00 16.38
C PRO A 123 10.01 11.70 16.37
N GLY A 124 9.78 12.55 17.37
CA GLY A 124 8.60 13.42 17.41
C GLY A 124 8.57 14.37 16.22
N THR A 125 7.42 14.47 15.56
CA THR A 125 7.19 15.30 14.36
C THR A 125 5.71 15.66 14.30
N THR A 126 5.22 16.17 13.18
CA THR A 126 3.80 16.44 12.93
C THR A 126 2.99 15.15 13.09
N MET A 127 1.98 15.20 13.97
CA MET A 127 1.13 14.06 14.29
C MET A 127 -0.34 14.41 14.15
N GLN A 128 -1.14 13.45 13.70
CA GLN A 128 -2.58 13.60 13.55
C GLN A 128 -3.28 12.40 14.20
N LEU A 129 -4.22 12.69 15.10
CA LEU A 129 -5.15 11.70 15.65
C LEU A 129 -6.24 11.41 14.62
N THR A 130 -6.56 10.14 14.41
CA THR A 130 -7.69 9.74 13.57
C THR A 130 -8.97 9.68 14.41
N GLY A 131 -10.13 9.77 13.77
CA GLY A 131 -11.40 9.63 14.47
C GLY A 131 -11.71 8.22 15.01
N GLY A 132 -10.85 7.22 14.74
CA GLY A 132 -10.98 5.84 15.18
C GLY A 132 -9.85 5.39 16.12
N ASP A 133 -9.30 6.32 16.91
CA ASP A 133 -8.20 6.13 17.87
C ASP A 133 -6.83 5.76 17.26
N GLY A 134 -6.69 5.89 15.94
CA GLY A 134 -5.43 5.74 15.24
C GLY A 134 -4.54 6.98 15.30
N LEU A 135 -3.31 6.83 14.83
CA LEU A 135 -2.31 7.89 14.81
C LEU A 135 -1.59 7.92 13.45
N HIS A 136 -1.52 9.10 12.84
CA HIS A 136 -0.59 9.37 11.76
C HIS A 136 0.64 10.11 12.30
N ILE A 137 1.83 9.65 11.93
CA ILE A 137 3.11 10.34 12.19
C ILE A 137 3.71 10.73 10.84
N LEU A 138 3.86 12.04 10.60
CA LEU A 138 4.25 12.60 9.30
C LEU A 138 5.71 13.06 9.32
N TYR A 139 6.50 12.57 8.36
CA TYR A 139 7.88 12.97 8.12
C TYR A 139 8.04 13.61 6.74
N ARG A 140 9.16 14.30 6.53
CA ARG A 140 9.59 14.65 5.19
C ARG A 140 9.86 13.37 4.41
N SER A 141 9.29 13.30 3.22
CA SER A 141 9.47 12.19 2.31
C SER A 141 10.95 12.05 1.91
N PRO A 142 11.50 10.83 1.88
CA PRO A 142 12.80 10.60 1.27
C PRO A 142 12.71 10.61 -0.27
N ASP A 143 13.88 10.73 -0.92
CA ASP A 143 14.04 10.69 -2.38
C ASP A 143 14.10 9.26 -2.96
N TYR A 144 13.74 8.25 -2.16
CA TYR A 144 13.71 6.84 -2.56
C TYR A 144 12.36 6.21 -2.24
N GLU A 145 12.03 5.12 -2.95
CA GLU A 145 10.77 4.42 -2.74
C GLU A 145 10.73 3.73 -1.37
N LEU A 146 9.62 3.92 -0.66
CA LEU A 146 9.32 3.25 0.60
C LEU A 146 8.42 2.03 0.37
N PRO A 147 8.61 0.92 1.11
CA PRO A 147 7.67 -0.21 1.06
C PRO A 147 6.31 0.22 1.61
N GLY A 148 5.23 -0.41 1.15
CA GLY A 148 3.87 -0.08 1.60
C GLY A 148 3.52 -0.58 3.00
N LEU A 149 4.05 -1.71 3.47
CA LEU A 149 3.67 -2.33 4.74
C LEU A 149 4.90 -2.66 5.60
N LEU A 150 4.82 -2.43 6.91
CA LEU A 150 5.84 -2.86 7.89
C LEU A 150 5.39 -3.97 8.84
N GLY A 151 4.08 -4.20 8.97
CA GLY A 151 3.51 -5.20 9.88
C GLY A 151 2.01 -4.97 10.11
N PRO A 152 1.35 -5.83 10.90
CA PRO A 152 -0.07 -5.68 11.22
C PRO A 152 -0.38 -4.30 11.82
N GLY A 153 -1.36 -3.59 11.26
CA GLY A 153 -1.81 -2.30 11.77
C GLY A 153 -0.84 -1.13 11.62
N ILE A 154 0.29 -1.30 10.90
CA ILE A 154 1.19 -0.21 10.49
C ILE A 154 1.32 -0.17 8.97
N ASP A 155 0.78 0.89 8.38
CA ASP A 155 0.83 1.17 6.94
C ASP A 155 1.73 2.37 6.65
N PHE A 156 2.55 2.25 5.61
CA PHE A 156 3.44 3.31 5.13
C PHE A 156 2.82 4.02 3.94
N LYS A 157 2.35 5.24 4.19
CA LYS A 157 1.73 6.05 3.16
C LYS A 157 2.76 7.01 2.58
N HIS A 158 3.34 6.59 1.48
CA HIS A 158 4.18 7.41 0.61
C HIS A 158 3.51 7.56 -0.77
N ASN A 159 3.23 6.45 -1.45
CA ASN A 159 2.52 6.42 -2.75
C ASN A 159 0.98 6.41 -2.62
N GLY A 160 0.47 6.94 -1.51
CA GLY A 160 -0.96 7.01 -1.21
C GLY A 160 -1.35 8.36 -0.63
N TYR A 161 -2.52 8.42 0.02
CA TYR A 161 -3.05 9.64 0.61
C TYR A 161 -3.53 9.40 2.04
N ILE A 162 -3.60 10.48 2.81
CA ILE A 162 -4.27 10.54 4.11
C ILE A 162 -5.48 11.47 4.05
N LEU A 163 -6.41 11.33 5.01
CA LEU A 163 -7.38 12.38 5.27
C LEU A 163 -6.79 13.38 6.26
N LEU A 164 -7.10 14.66 6.05
CA LEU A 164 -6.65 15.77 6.91
C LEU A 164 -7.73 16.17 7.91
N ALA A 165 -7.33 16.63 9.09
CA ALA A 165 -8.22 17.32 10.02
C ALA A 165 -8.89 18.52 9.31
N PRO A 166 -10.20 18.78 9.49
CA PRO A 166 -11.13 18.16 10.46
C PRO A 166 -12.07 17.11 9.83
N SER A 167 -11.60 16.36 8.81
CA SER A 167 -12.38 15.31 8.13
C SER A 167 -13.05 14.33 9.09
N VAL A 168 -14.13 13.70 8.65
CA VAL A 168 -14.90 12.72 9.40
C VAL A 168 -14.40 11.30 9.08
N HIS A 169 -14.08 10.56 10.13
CA HIS A 169 -13.71 9.15 10.07
C HIS A 169 -14.96 8.27 9.93
N SER A 170 -14.81 7.03 9.46
CA SER A 170 -15.93 6.08 9.33
C SER A 170 -16.58 5.69 10.67
N SER A 171 -15.90 5.92 11.79
CA SER A 171 -16.46 5.79 13.15
C SER A 171 -17.37 6.96 13.55
N GLY A 172 -17.44 8.03 12.76
CA GLY A 172 -18.10 9.29 13.10
C GLY A 172 -17.20 10.30 13.83
N GLY A 173 -16.06 9.87 14.38
CA GLY A 173 -15.07 10.77 14.98
C GLY A 173 -14.35 11.64 13.94
N ARG A 174 -13.70 12.72 14.38
CA ARG A 174 -12.97 13.64 13.49
C ARG A 174 -11.45 13.46 13.59
N TYR A 175 -10.76 13.66 12.47
CA TYR A 175 -9.31 13.81 12.47
C TYR A 175 -8.93 15.13 13.14
N GLN A 176 -7.85 15.11 13.93
CA GLN A 176 -7.36 16.27 14.68
C GLN A 176 -5.83 16.31 14.66
N TRP A 177 -5.23 17.48 14.50
CA TRP A 177 -3.79 17.63 14.73
C TRP A 177 -3.49 17.48 16.22
N ALA A 178 -2.39 16.80 16.54
CA ALA A 178 -1.97 16.61 17.92
C ALA A 178 -1.45 17.91 18.55
N GLY A 179 -1.22 17.91 19.86
CA GLY A 179 -0.71 19.07 20.59
C GLY A 179 -1.80 20.14 20.76
N ASP A 180 -1.53 21.36 20.32
CA ASP A 180 -2.46 22.49 20.44
C ASP A 180 -3.51 22.53 19.32
N GLY A 181 -3.51 21.56 18.40
CA GLY A 181 -4.44 21.46 17.27
C GLY A 181 -4.01 22.23 16.01
N ALA A 182 -2.84 22.87 15.99
CA ALA A 182 -2.30 23.49 14.79
C ALA A 182 -1.56 22.49 13.90
N TYR A 183 -1.69 22.65 12.58
CA TYR A 183 -0.84 21.94 11.62
C TYR A 183 0.56 22.56 11.58
N VAL A 184 1.60 21.75 11.65
CA VAL A 184 2.98 22.17 11.39
C VAL A 184 3.50 21.34 10.24
N ALA A 185 4.17 21.96 9.26
CA ALA A 185 4.79 21.21 8.17
C ALA A 185 5.88 20.26 8.74
N PRO A 186 5.92 18.98 8.33
CA PRO A 186 6.89 18.03 8.87
C PRO A 186 8.30 18.47 8.49
N ALA A 187 9.10 18.80 9.51
CA ALA A 187 10.48 19.24 9.35
C ALA A 187 11.50 18.11 9.55
N VAL A 188 11.08 17.00 10.16
CA VAL A 188 11.94 15.85 10.46
C VAL A 188 11.97 14.92 9.27
N ASP A 189 13.19 14.56 8.84
CA ASP A 189 13.40 13.58 7.78
C ASP A 189 12.91 12.19 8.18
N TRP A 190 12.53 11.40 7.17
CA TRP A 190 12.17 10.01 7.37
C TRP A 190 13.26 9.25 8.17
N PRO A 191 12.91 8.56 9.27
CA PRO A 191 13.90 7.89 10.10
C PRO A 191 14.65 6.81 9.30
N ALA A 192 15.96 6.99 9.09
CA ALA A 192 16.77 6.01 8.37
C ALA A 192 16.80 4.62 9.05
N THR A 193 16.47 4.55 10.35
CA THR A 193 16.32 3.31 11.11
C THR A 193 15.10 2.48 10.67
N LEU A 194 14.12 3.08 10.01
CA LEU A 194 12.94 2.42 9.42
C LEU A 194 13.20 1.86 8.03
N LEU A 195 14.32 2.21 7.39
CA LEU A 195 14.74 1.53 6.18
C LEU A 195 14.88 0.04 6.47
N PRO A 196 14.47 -0.84 5.55
CA PRO A 196 14.86 -2.24 5.65
C PRO A 196 16.39 -2.28 5.69
N ARG A 197 16.96 -2.53 6.87
CA ARG A 197 18.35 -2.97 6.96
C ARG A 197 18.43 -4.15 6.01
N LYS A 198 19.36 -4.16 5.05
CA LYS A 198 19.87 -5.41 4.49
C LYS A 198 20.35 -6.20 5.70
N GLN A 199 19.48 -7.04 6.27
CA GLN A 199 19.87 -7.91 7.36
C GLN A 199 20.89 -8.85 6.75
N ARG A 200 22.19 -8.59 6.95
CA ARG A 200 23.15 -9.68 6.99
C ARG A 200 22.64 -10.56 8.12
N ARG A 201 21.98 -11.67 7.78
CA ARG A 201 21.68 -12.73 8.74
C ARG A 201 23.00 -13.08 9.42
N VAL A 202 23.19 -12.63 10.66
CA VAL A 202 24.17 -13.26 11.54
C VAL A 202 23.51 -14.57 11.93
N VAL A 203 23.89 -15.63 11.23
CA VAL A 203 23.46 -17.00 11.56
C VAL A 203 24.17 -17.36 12.87
N PRO A 204 23.44 -17.59 13.98
CA PRO A 204 24.05 -18.19 15.17
C PRO A 204 24.55 -19.59 14.78
N PRO A 205 25.72 -20.06 15.24
CA PRO A 205 26.16 -21.42 14.96
C PRO A 205 25.11 -22.38 15.54
N ALA A 206 24.38 -23.07 14.66
CA ALA A 206 23.31 -23.96 15.06
C ALA A 206 23.89 -25.14 15.84
N ARG A 207 23.41 -25.37 17.07
CA ARG A 207 23.55 -26.66 17.74
C ARG A 207 22.85 -27.72 16.90
N ALA A 208 23.59 -28.78 16.58
CA ALA A 208 23.14 -29.86 15.71
C ALA A 208 21.98 -30.64 16.33
N THR A 209 20.85 -30.70 15.64
CA THR A 209 19.88 -31.79 15.75
C THR A 209 19.86 -32.59 14.44
N PRO A 210 19.64 -33.91 14.48
CA PRO A 210 19.89 -34.78 13.34
C PRO A 210 18.81 -34.58 12.28
N ARG A 211 19.23 -34.19 11.07
CA ARG A 211 18.37 -34.16 9.88
C ARG A 211 18.29 -35.57 9.29
N HIS A 212 17.08 -36.08 9.10
CA HIS A 212 16.85 -37.29 8.30
C HIS A 212 17.28 -37.03 6.85
N ARG A 213 18.22 -37.87 6.38
CA ARG A 213 18.78 -37.89 5.02
C ARG A 213 17.99 -38.88 4.18
N PHE A 214 17.58 -38.49 2.98
CA PHE A 214 17.21 -39.44 1.93
C PHE A 214 18.41 -39.71 1.00
N PRO A 215 18.53 -40.93 0.45
CA PRO A 215 19.70 -41.36 -0.28
C PRO A 215 19.69 -40.85 -1.73
N SER A 216 20.86 -40.42 -2.19
CA SER A 216 21.18 -40.09 -3.58
C SER A 216 21.35 -41.34 -4.44
N LEU A 217 20.76 -41.36 -5.63
CA LEU A 217 21.32 -42.09 -6.78
C LEU A 217 21.52 -41.13 -7.95
N GLU A 218 22.73 -41.22 -8.49
CA GLU A 218 23.35 -40.30 -9.44
C GLU A 218 22.92 -40.60 -10.89
N ARG A 219 22.53 -39.56 -11.66
CA ARG A 219 23.24 -39.17 -12.90
C ARG A 219 22.68 -37.87 -13.50
N ARG A 220 23.61 -36.90 -13.58
CA ARG A 220 23.69 -35.63 -14.34
C ARG A 220 22.68 -35.48 -15.48
N GLN A 221 22.01 -34.34 -15.64
CA GLN A 221 22.60 -33.10 -16.17
C GLN A 221 22.17 -31.83 -15.43
N GLN A 222 23.11 -30.90 -15.31
CA GLN A 222 23.14 -29.75 -14.40
C GLN A 222 22.58 -28.48 -15.07
N ARG A 223 21.83 -27.68 -14.30
CA ARG A 223 21.84 -26.21 -14.41
C ARG A 223 22.33 -25.61 -13.08
N PRO A 224 23.00 -24.43 -13.09
CA PRO A 224 23.60 -23.85 -11.90
C PRO A 224 22.56 -23.10 -11.07
N GLY A 225 22.41 -23.41 -9.78
CA GLY A 225 21.58 -22.61 -8.86
C GLY A 225 20.56 -23.32 -7.96
N GLY A 226 20.81 -24.55 -7.51
CA GLY A 226 20.56 -24.95 -6.11
C GLY A 226 19.16 -24.92 -5.49
N GLY A 227 18.07 -25.07 -6.24
CA GLY A 227 16.71 -25.34 -5.71
C GLY A 227 15.88 -26.19 -6.67
N ARG A 228 14.98 -27.05 -6.16
CA ARG A 228 14.04 -27.80 -7.01
C ARG A 228 13.09 -26.80 -7.70
N MET A 229 12.91 -26.95 -9.01
CA MET A 229 11.97 -26.16 -9.79
C MET A 229 10.53 -26.42 -9.30
N TRP A 230 9.74 -25.36 -9.16
CA TRP A 230 8.32 -25.46 -8.78
C TRP A 230 7.53 -26.13 -9.92
N THR A 231 6.75 -27.15 -9.58
CA THR A 231 5.75 -27.75 -10.49
C THR A 231 4.38 -27.13 -10.27
N VAL A 232 3.44 -27.37 -11.20
CA VAL A 232 2.03 -26.97 -11.01
C VAL A 232 1.48 -27.52 -9.69
N ALA A 233 1.80 -28.77 -9.34
CA ALA A 233 1.37 -29.39 -8.10
C ALA A 233 1.92 -28.68 -6.85
N ASP A 234 3.18 -28.23 -6.89
CA ASP A 234 3.79 -27.49 -5.77
C ASP A 234 3.11 -26.13 -5.57
N LEU A 235 2.75 -25.45 -6.67
CA LEU A 235 2.04 -24.15 -6.64
C LEU A 235 0.61 -24.30 -6.09
N VAL A 236 -0.10 -25.35 -6.49
CA VAL A 236 -1.42 -25.70 -5.99
C VAL A 236 -1.36 -25.99 -4.49
N GLN A 237 -0.40 -26.83 -4.05
CA GLN A 237 -0.25 -27.16 -2.64
C GLN A 237 0.07 -25.93 -1.78
N HIS A 238 0.88 -25.00 -2.29
CA HIS A 238 1.17 -23.74 -1.61
C HIS A 238 -0.09 -22.89 -1.32
N VAL A 239 -1.06 -22.87 -2.25
CA VAL A 239 -2.34 -22.18 -2.04
C VAL A 239 -3.20 -22.94 -1.03
N MET A 240 -3.22 -24.27 -1.10
CA MET A 240 -4.00 -25.12 -0.18
C MET A 240 -3.50 -25.03 1.27
N ASP A 241 -2.20 -24.82 1.48
CA ASP A 241 -1.59 -24.68 2.81
C ASP A 241 -1.79 -23.28 3.43
N ALA A 242 -2.47 -22.36 2.72
CA ALA A 242 -2.67 -20.98 3.19
C ALA A 242 -3.70 -20.89 4.32
N HIS A 243 -3.35 -20.15 5.38
CA HIS A 243 -4.22 -19.88 6.51
C HIS A 243 -5.11 -18.65 6.27
N GLU A 244 -6.17 -18.51 7.07
CA GLU A 244 -7.06 -17.36 7.02
C GLU A 244 -6.28 -16.05 7.18
N GLY A 245 -6.50 -15.09 6.27
CA GLY A 245 -5.72 -13.85 6.16
C GLY A 245 -4.52 -13.89 5.21
N SER A 246 -4.04 -15.06 4.79
CA SER A 246 -2.91 -15.19 3.83
C SER A 246 -3.29 -15.75 2.46
N ARG A 247 -4.53 -16.24 2.29
CA ARG A 247 -5.02 -16.95 1.09
C ARG A 247 -4.84 -16.17 -0.21
N ASN A 248 -5.23 -14.89 -0.23
CA ASN A 248 -5.12 -14.05 -1.42
C ASN A 248 -3.66 -13.81 -1.83
N ASN A 249 -2.77 -13.63 -0.85
CA ASN A 249 -1.34 -13.43 -1.10
C ASN A 249 -0.67 -14.72 -1.60
N ALA A 250 -1.02 -15.88 -1.03
CA ALA A 250 -0.51 -17.18 -1.46
C ALA A 250 -0.96 -17.51 -2.90
N PHE A 251 -2.23 -17.25 -3.21
CA PHE A 251 -2.77 -17.39 -4.57
C PHE A 251 -2.04 -16.46 -5.55
N PHE A 252 -1.90 -15.18 -5.22
CA PHE A 252 -1.24 -14.21 -6.08
C PHE A 252 0.24 -14.54 -6.32
N PHE A 253 0.96 -15.04 -5.30
CA PHE A 253 2.32 -15.54 -5.45
C PHE A 253 2.39 -16.72 -6.43
N ALA A 254 1.51 -17.72 -6.24
CA ALA A 254 1.47 -18.90 -7.09
C ALA A 254 1.15 -18.55 -8.55
N ALA A 255 0.25 -17.59 -8.78
CA ALA A 255 -0.08 -17.06 -10.10
C ALA A 255 1.12 -16.36 -10.76
N CYS A 256 1.84 -15.47 -10.05
CA CYS A 256 3.05 -14.83 -10.58
C CYS A 256 4.10 -15.89 -10.97
N ARG A 257 4.30 -16.90 -10.12
CA ARG A 257 5.27 -17.97 -10.39
C ARG A 257 4.87 -18.85 -11.57
N ALA A 258 3.57 -19.08 -11.76
CA ALA A 258 3.06 -19.81 -12.91
C ALA A 258 3.35 -19.08 -14.23
N HIS A 259 3.11 -17.77 -14.29
CA HIS A 259 3.43 -16.94 -15.46
C HIS A 259 4.94 -16.95 -15.77
N GLU A 260 5.80 -16.74 -14.77
CA GLU A 260 7.27 -16.77 -14.95
C GLU A 260 7.79 -18.12 -15.49
N LEU A 261 7.22 -19.24 -15.03
CA LEU A 261 7.63 -20.57 -15.45
C LEU A 261 7.08 -20.91 -16.85
N ALA A 262 5.87 -20.45 -17.17
CA ALA A 262 5.28 -20.60 -18.50
C ALA A 262 6.04 -19.78 -19.56
N GLU A 263 6.48 -18.56 -19.25
CA GLU A 263 7.35 -17.76 -20.12
C GLU A 263 8.67 -18.47 -20.48
N GLN A 264 9.16 -19.30 -19.56
CA GLN A 264 10.36 -20.12 -19.76
C GLN A 264 10.05 -21.50 -20.37
N ASN A 265 8.80 -21.77 -20.74
CA ASN A 265 8.28 -23.06 -21.23
C ASN A 265 8.55 -24.23 -20.27
N LEU A 266 8.53 -23.97 -18.96
CA LEU A 266 8.80 -24.97 -17.91
C LEU A 266 7.53 -25.64 -17.38
N ILE A 267 6.37 -25.02 -17.57
CA ILE A 267 5.04 -25.56 -17.23
C ILE A 267 4.02 -25.12 -18.29
N ASP A 268 2.87 -25.81 -18.37
CA ASP A 268 1.71 -25.32 -19.13
C ASP A 268 0.92 -24.32 -18.27
N LEU A 269 0.79 -23.09 -18.79
CA LEU A 269 0.07 -22.02 -18.10
C LEU A 269 -1.41 -22.35 -17.91
N ARG A 270 -2.03 -23.05 -18.87
CA ARG A 270 -3.44 -23.41 -18.82
C ARG A 270 -3.69 -24.48 -17.75
N GLU A 271 -2.76 -25.41 -17.60
CA GLU A 271 -2.79 -26.41 -16.52
C GLU A 271 -2.64 -25.73 -15.15
N ALA A 272 -1.71 -24.77 -15.04
CA ALA A 272 -1.49 -24.01 -13.82
C ALA A 272 -2.71 -23.15 -13.43
N GLU A 273 -3.34 -22.49 -14.40
CA GLU A 273 -4.55 -21.69 -14.20
C GLU A 273 -5.69 -22.53 -13.61
N VAL A 274 -6.00 -23.67 -14.24
CA VAL A 274 -7.06 -24.57 -13.79
C VAL A 274 -6.78 -25.10 -12.37
N GLY A 275 -5.54 -25.51 -12.10
CA GLY A 275 -5.14 -26.01 -10.78
C GLY A 275 -5.24 -24.95 -9.69
N LEU A 276 -4.76 -23.73 -9.96
CA LEU A 276 -4.75 -22.65 -8.98
C LEU A 276 -6.16 -22.12 -8.69
N LEU A 277 -7.01 -21.96 -9.70
CA LEU A 277 -8.40 -21.53 -9.50
C LEU A 277 -9.18 -22.57 -8.68
N SER A 278 -8.92 -23.86 -8.89
CA SER A 278 -9.51 -24.94 -8.09
C SER A 278 -9.05 -24.89 -6.63
N ALA A 279 -7.77 -24.61 -6.38
CA ALA A 279 -7.24 -24.42 -5.03
C ALA A 279 -7.79 -23.18 -4.33
N ALA A 280 -7.94 -22.08 -5.08
CA ALA A 280 -8.51 -20.82 -4.59
C ALA A 280 -9.93 -21.02 -4.08
N ALA A 281 -10.76 -21.72 -4.85
CA ALA A 281 -12.12 -22.08 -4.45
C ALA A 281 -12.13 -22.94 -3.18
N ALA A 282 -11.22 -23.93 -3.08
CA ALA A 282 -11.13 -24.83 -1.93
C ALA A 282 -10.71 -24.10 -0.63
N VAL A 283 -9.92 -23.03 -0.72
CA VAL A 283 -9.57 -22.19 0.43
C VAL A 283 -10.53 -21.00 0.65
N GLY A 284 -11.60 -20.91 -0.14
CA GLY A 284 -12.68 -19.94 0.06
C GLY A 284 -12.45 -18.56 -0.58
N LEU A 285 -11.64 -18.47 -1.63
CA LEU A 285 -11.57 -17.27 -2.49
C LEU A 285 -12.69 -17.30 -3.53
N THR A 286 -13.19 -16.12 -3.94
CA THR A 286 -14.21 -16.04 -4.98
C THR A 286 -13.62 -16.26 -6.38
N ASP A 287 -14.38 -16.89 -7.28
CA ASP A 287 -13.94 -17.17 -8.67
C ASP A 287 -13.59 -15.88 -9.43
N SER A 288 -14.37 -14.81 -9.23
CA SER A 288 -14.14 -13.50 -9.86
C SER A 288 -12.84 -12.82 -9.39
N GLU A 289 -12.51 -12.89 -8.10
CA GLU A 289 -11.29 -12.29 -7.56
C GLU A 289 -10.05 -13.10 -7.91
N SER A 290 -10.18 -14.43 -7.95
CA SER A 290 -9.08 -15.35 -8.26
C SER A 290 -8.68 -15.23 -9.74
N ARG A 291 -9.65 -15.14 -10.66
CA ARG A 291 -9.38 -14.91 -12.09
C ARG A 291 -8.75 -13.55 -12.34
N ALA A 292 -9.31 -12.48 -11.77
CA ALA A 292 -8.74 -11.14 -11.89
C ALA A 292 -7.31 -11.07 -11.33
N SER A 293 -7.03 -11.78 -10.23
CA SER A 293 -5.69 -11.88 -9.65
C SER A 293 -4.72 -12.67 -10.54
N PHE A 294 -5.17 -13.78 -11.15
CA PHE A 294 -4.38 -14.57 -12.08
C PHE A 294 -4.04 -13.80 -13.37
N ASP A 295 -5.01 -13.08 -13.94
CA ASP A 295 -4.81 -12.24 -15.12
C ASP A 295 -3.84 -11.10 -14.83
N SER A 296 -3.97 -10.45 -13.67
CA SER A 296 -3.10 -9.33 -13.27
C SER A 296 -1.64 -9.74 -13.07
N ALA A 297 -1.38 -11.00 -12.73
CA ALA A 297 -0.03 -11.53 -12.50
C ALA A 297 0.83 -11.55 -13.78
N SER A 298 0.22 -11.60 -14.97
CA SER A 298 0.89 -11.57 -16.28
C SER A 298 1.57 -10.23 -16.63
N THR A 299 1.28 -9.15 -15.89
CA THR A 299 1.67 -7.78 -16.26
C THR A 299 2.90 -7.24 -15.52
N ARG A 300 3.63 -8.10 -14.81
CA ARG A 300 4.80 -7.68 -14.00
C ARG A 300 6.10 -7.69 -14.80
N PRO A 301 6.98 -6.67 -14.64
CA PRO A 301 8.34 -6.70 -15.17
C PRO A 301 9.16 -7.83 -14.51
N GLY A 302 9.73 -8.73 -15.32
CA GLY A 302 10.43 -9.95 -14.91
C GLY A 302 11.76 -9.82 -14.14
N ASP A 303 12.06 -8.65 -13.57
CA ASP A 303 13.35 -8.38 -12.91
C ASP A 303 13.23 -8.28 -11.38
N ARG A 304 12.89 -9.38 -10.70
CA ARG A 304 13.33 -9.66 -9.31
C ARG A 304 13.41 -11.17 -9.09
N GLY A 305 14.58 -11.75 -9.36
CA GLY A 305 14.85 -13.15 -9.08
C GLY A 305 14.69 -13.49 -7.60
N TRP A 306 13.83 -14.47 -7.31
CA TRP A 306 13.71 -15.07 -5.98
C TRP A 306 14.73 -16.22 -5.85
N VAL A 307 15.69 -16.08 -4.93
CA VAL A 307 16.49 -17.21 -4.43
C VAL A 307 15.69 -17.88 -3.30
N ALA A 308 15.57 -19.21 -3.42
CA ALA A 308 14.77 -20.11 -2.57
C ALA A 308 15.03 -20.00 -1.07
#